data_AF-A0A328R9X3-F1
#
_entry.id   AF-A0A328R9X3-F1
#
_cell.length_a   1.000
_cell.length_b   1.000
_cell.length_c   1.000
_cell.angle_alpha   90.00
_cell.angle_beta   90.00
_cell.angle_gamma   90.00
#
_symmetry.space_group_name_H-M   'P 1'
#
loop_
_entity.id
_entity.type
_entity.pdbx_description
1 polymer ?
#
loop_
_entity_poly.entity_id
_entity_poly.type
_entity_poly.pdbx_seq_one_letter_code
_entity_poly.pdbx_strand_id
1 'polypeptide(L)'
;MNPESCKYTEDHEWIYTENNVSTIGISKFAADELGEIVFVELPEKDSTLTNKDEFGTLESVKTVSSLYSPASGKIIDTNTSLEDDPGIVNQSPQEKGWLIKLELSDKSELDSLMSYDEYKTFLDTL
;
A
#
# COMPACT_ATOMS: atom_id res chain seq x y z
N MET A 1 -11.18 -6.33 -0.95
CA MET A 1 -10.37 -7.56 -1.17
C MET A 1 -10.22 -8.30 0.16
N ASN A 2 -9.99 -9.62 0.15
CA ASN A 2 -9.77 -10.38 1.39
C ASN A 2 -8.34 -10.10 1.92
N PRO A 3 -8.14 -9.59 3.15
CA PRO A 3 -6.82 -9.38 3.74
C PRO A 3 -5.92 -10.63 3.73
N GLU A 4 -6.50 -11.82 3.88
CA GLU A 4 -5.75 -13.09 3.87
C GLU A 4 -5.11 -13.41 2.51
N SER A 5 -5.59 -12.76 1.44
CA SER A 5 -5.04 -12.92 0.08
C SER A 5 -3.94 -11.91 -0.23
N CYS A 6 -3.62 -11.00 0.70
CA CYS A 6 -2.56 -10.03 0.56
C CYS A 6 -1.25 -10.54 1.18
N LYS A 7 -0.15 -9.96 0.70
CA LYS A 7 1.16 -9.98 1.35
C LYS A 7 1.41 -8.60 1.98
N TYR A 8 2.30 -8.55 2.98
CA TYR A 8 2.51 -7.36 3.81
C TYR A 8 4.00 -7.04 4.01
N THR A 9 4.30 -5.76 4.15
CA THR A 9 5.62 -5.23 4.51
C THR A 9 5.72 -4.96 6.01
N GLU A 10 6.94 -4.76 6.51
CA GLU A 10 7.18 -4.28 7.88
C GLU A 10 6.66 -2.84 8.07
N ASP A 11 6.70 -2.02 7.01
CA ASP A 11 6.18 -0.65 6.95
C ASP A 11 4.65 -0.56 6.79
N HIS A 12 3.96 -1.71 6.88
CA HIS A 12 2.51 -1.84 6.92
C HIS A 12 1.76 -1.53 5.62
N GLU A 13 2.43 -1.56 4.47
CA GLU A 13 1.78 -1.70 3.17
C GLU A 13 1.31 -3.15 2.94
N TRP A 14 0.23 -3.28 2.17
CA TRP A 14 -0.20 -4.54 1.62
C TRP A 14 -0.08 -4.55 0.10
N ILE A 15 0.13 -5.74 -0.45
CA ILE A 15 0.14 -6.00 -1.88
C ILE A 15 -0.74 -7.21 -2.20
N TYR A 16 -1.69 -7.02 -3.10
CA TYR A 16 -2.56 -8.06 -3.64
C TYR A 16 -2.23 -8.27 -5.12
N THR A 17 -1.87 -9.48 -5.51
CA THR A 17 -1.46 -9.76 -6.90
C THR A 17 -2.45 -10.68 -7.59
N GLU A 18 -2.97 -10.23 -8.73
CA GLU A 18 -3.74 -11.04 -9.66
C GLU A 18 -3.03 -11.06 -11.02
N ASN A 19 -2.62 -12.25 -11.46
CA ASN A 19 -1.77 -12.45 -12.64
C ASN A 19 -0.41 -11.72 -12.53
N ASN A 20 -0.24 -10.60 -13.24
CA ASN A 20 0.96 -9.76 -13.22
C ASN A 20 0.71 -8.36 -12.64
N VAL A 21 -0.52 -8.10 -12.22
CA VAL A 21 -0.94 -6.79 -11.72
C VAL A 21 -1.10 -6.88 -10.22
N SER A 22 -0.37 -6.01 -9.53
CA SER A 22 -0.38 -5.91 -8.09
C SER A 22 -1.05 -4.61 -7.67
N THR A 23 -2.06 -4.70 -6.83
CA THR A 23 -2.67 -3.55 -6.18
C THR A 23 -2.02 -3.35 -4.83
N ILE A 24 -1.64 -2.12 -4.50
CA ILE A 24 -0.92 -1.76 -3.27
C ILE A 24 -1.75 -0.75 -2.47
N GLY A 25 -1.69 -0.84 -1.14
CA GLY A 25 -2.26 0.15 -0.22
C GLY A 25 -1.69 0.00 1.19
N ILE A 26 -2.24 0.72 2.17
CA ILE A 26 -1.83 0.57 3.59
C ILE A 26 -2.77 -0.33 4.37
N SER A 27 -2.23 -1.04 5.37
CA SER A 27 -3.01 -1.93 6.23
C SER A 27 -4.01 -1.16 7.08
N LYS A 28 -5.01 -1.86 7.63
CA LYS A 28 -5.95 -1.26 8.57
C LYS A 28 -5.22 -0.75 9.82
N PHE A 29 -4.21 -1.49 10.28
CA PHE A 29 -3.38 -1.08 11.40
C PHE A 29 -2.71 0.27 11.14
N ALA A 30 -2.04 0.44 9.99
CA ALA A 30 -1.42 1.71 9.61
C ALA A 30 -2.44 2.86 9.54
N ALA A 31 -3.59 2.63 8.91
CA ALA A 31 -4.63 3.65 8.80
C ALA A 31 -5.18 4.08 10.17
N ASP A 32 -5.33 3.14 11.11
CA ASP A 32 -5.78 3.43 12.48
C ASP A 32 -4.71 4.21 13.28
N GLU A 33 -3.43 3.83 13.16
CA GLU A 33 -2.31 4.49 13.83
C GLU A 33 -2.13 5.94 13.36
N LEU A 34 -2.12 6.14 12.03
CA LEU A 34 -2.05 7.47 11.41
C LEU A 34 -3.22 8.37 11.85
N GLY A 35 -4.40 7.79 12.08
CA GLY A 35 -5.62 8.54 12.37
C GLY A 35 -6.23 9.12 11.09
N GLU A 36 -7.00 10.21 11.22
CA GLU A 36 -7.72 10.81 10.09
C GLU A 36 -6.75 11.32 9.02
N ILE A 37 -6.78 10.67 7.85
CA ILE A 37 -5.98 11.02 6.67
C ILE A 37 -6.66 12.18 5.96
N VAL A 38 -5.91 13.26 5.77
CA VAL A 38 -6.40 14.53 5.21
C VAL A 38 -5.76 14.87 3.87
N PHE A 39 -4.67 14.19 3.50
CA PHE A 39 -4.01 14.38 2.21
C PHE A 39 -3.25 13.12 1.79
N VAL A 40 -3.24 12.87 0.48
CA VAL A 40 -2.57 11.72 -0.15
C VAL A 40 -1.85 12.22 -1.40
N GLU A 41 -0.54 12.03 -1.45
CA GLU A 41 0.28 12.29 -2.64
C GLU A 41 0.68 10.97 -3.28
N LEU A 42 0.35 10.81 -4.56
CA LEU A 42 0.64 9.61 -5.35
C LEU A 42 1.45 9.97 -6.60
N PRO A 43 2.25 9.04 -7.11
CA PRO A 43 3.08 9.28 -8.28
C PRO A 43 2.23 9.27 -9.55
N GLU A 44 2.78 9.76 -10.66
CA GLU A 44 2.11 9.66 -11.94
C GLU A 44 2.15 8.23 -12.49
N LYS A 45 1.08 7.86 -13.21
CA LYS A 45 1.04 6.65 -14.04
C LYS A 45 2.22 6.63 -15.01
N ASP A 46 2.64 5.41 -15.38
CA ASP A 46 3.79 5.11 -16.23
C ASP A 46 5.17 5.31 -15.60
N SER A 47 5.24 5.80 -14.35
CA SER A 47 6.47 5.78 -13.55
C SER A 47 6.95 4.36 -13.27
N THR A 48 8.26 4.18 -13.11
CA THR A 48 8.86 2.90 -12.71
C THR A 48 9.34 3.02 -11.27
N LEU A 49 9.06 1.99 -10.47
CA LEU A 49 9.51 1.87 -9.09
C LEU A 49 10.41 0.64 -8.95
N THR A 50 11.42 0.74 -8.10
CA THR A 50 12.15 -0.40 -7.56
C THR A 50 11.65 -0.72 -6.16
N ASN A 51 11.89 -1.95 -5.70
CA ASN A 51 11.55 -2.36 -4.34
C ASN A 51 12.17 -1.40 -3.32
N LYS A 52 11.35 -0.94 -2.37
CA LYS A 52 11.64 0.06 -1.33
C LYS A 52 11.81 1.50 -1.82
N ASP A 53 11.54 1.80 -3.09
CA ASP A 53 11.45 3.19 -3.51
C ASP A 53 10.26 3.87 -2.82
N GLU A 54 10.49 5.08 -2.33
CA GLU A 54 9.42 5.97 -1.91
C GLU A 54 8.62 6.39 -3.15
N PHE A 55 7.31 6.18 -3.12
CA PHE A 55 6.44 6.50 -4.25
C PHE A 55 5.40 7.57 -3.94
N GLY A 56 5.13 7.84 -2.66
CA GLY A 56 4.09 8.76 -2.26
C GLY A 56 4.12 9.08 -0.78
N THR A 57 3.14 9.85 -0.32
CA THR A 57 3.05 10.29 1.07
C THR A 57 1.60 10.35 1.53
N LEU A 58 1.35 9.96 2.77
CA LEU A 58 0.08 10.16 3.47
C LEU A 58 0.27 11.20 4.57
N GLU A 59 -0.61 12.18 4.62
CA GLU A 59 -0.66 13.15 5.71
C GLU A 59 -1.98 12.99 6.47
N SER A 60 -1.85 12.85 7.78
CA SER A 60 -2.95 12.80 8.73
C SER A 60 -2.94 14.01 9.64
N VAL A 61 -3.99 14.18 10.43
CA VAL A 61 -4.04 15.21 11.49
C VAL A 61 -2.95 15.05 12.55
N LYS A 62 -2.28 13.89 12.61
CA LYS A 62 -1.24 13.59 13.59
C LYS A 62 0.18 13.68 13.02
N THR A 63 0.39 13.18 11.81
CA THR A 63 1.72 12.96 11.24
C THR A 63 1.70 12.86 9.72
N VAL A 64 2.89 12.93 9.14
CA VAL A 64 3.16 12.60 7.74
C VAL A 64 3.90 11.26 7.70
N SER A 65 3.55 10.41 6.74
CA SER A 65 4.18 9.10 6.51
C SER A 65 4.48 8.91 5.03
N SER A 66 5.74 8.60 4.72
CA SER A 66 6.14 8.15 3.39
C SER A 66 5.58 6.76 3.08
N LEU A 67 5.40 6.46 1.80
CA LEU A 67 4.92 5.18 1.29
C LEU A 67 6.01 4.53 0.44
N TYR A 68 6.29 3.26 0.71
CA TYR A 68 7.36 2.52 0.02
C TYR A 68 6.83 1.39 -0.83
N SER A 69 7.42 1.20 -2.02
CA SER A 69 6.99 0.16 -2.95
C SER A 69 7.37 -1.23 -2.43
N PRO A 70 6.44 -2.17 -2.24
CA PRO A 70 6.77 -3.54 -1.79
C PRO A 70 7.51 -4.37 -2.84
N ALA A 71 7.49 -3.94 -4.11
CA ALA A 71 8.07 -4.65 -5.24
C ALA A 71 8.42 -3.68 -6.37
N SER A 72 9.27 -4.14 -7.28
CA SER A 72 9.70 -3.45 -8.48
C SER A 72 8.68 -3.62 -9.61
N GLY A 73 8.45 -2.56 -10.38
CA GLY A 73 7.55 -2.61 -11.52
C GLY A 73 7.16 -1.25 -12.09
N LYS A 74 6.22 -1.27 -13.04
CA LYS A 74 5.69 -0.07 -13.69
C LYS A 74 4.30 0.27 -13.15
N ILE A 75 4.07 1.52 -12.79
CA ILE A 75 2.76 1.99 -12.33
C ILE A 75 1.81 2.03 -13.53
N ILE A 76 0.73 1.25 -13.46
CA ILE A 76 -0.28 1.18 -14.52
C ILE A 76 -1.55 1.95 -14.16
N ASP A 77 -1.73 2.29 -12.88
CA ASP A 77 -2.90 3.01 -12.37
C ASP A 77 -2.59 3.65 -11.00
N THR A 78 -3.17 4.81 -10.73
CA THR A 78 -3.12 5.48 -9.42
C THR A 78 -4.53 5.87 -9.00
N ASN A 79 -4.81 5.84 -7.70
CA ASN A 79 -6.16 6.08 -7.20
C ASN A 79 -6.47 7.58 -7.09
N THR A 80 -6.86 8.19 -8.20
CA THR A 80 -7.14 9.63 -8.27
C THR A 80 -8.33 10.06 -7.41
N SER A 81 -9.20 9.14 -6.94
CA SER A 81 -10.30 9.53 -6.06
C SER A 81 -9.83 9.99 -4.67
N LEU A 82 -8.59 9.68 -4.29
CA LEU A 82 -8.03 10.08 -2.99
C LEU A 82 -7.63 11.56 -2.94
N GLU A 83 -7.51 12.23 -4.10
CA GLU A 83 -7.32 13.69 -4.17
C GLU A 83 -8.56 14.43 -3.66
N ASP A 84 -9.75 13.91 -3.97
CA ASP A 84 -11.03 14.50 -3.58
C ASP A 84 -11.51 13.99 -2.20
N ASP A 85 -11.26 12.72 -1.88
CA ASP A 85 -11.68 12.09 -0.61
C ASP A 85 -10.56 11.20 -0.02
N PRO A 86 -9.57 11.81 0.64
CA PRO A 86 -8.45 11.08 1.26
C PRO A 86 -8.91 10.17 2.41
N GLY A 87 -10.05 10.46 3.04
CA GLY A 87 -10.62 9.67 4.13
C GLY A 87 -11.04 8.26 3.71
N ILE A 88 -11.13 7.97 2.41
CA ILE A 88 -11.36 6.62 1.87
C ILE A 88 -10.29 5.64 2.37
N VAL A 89 -9.05 6.09 2.57
CA VAL A 89 -7.96 5.24 3.07
C VAL A 89 -8.29 4.71 4.48
N ASN A 90 -8.88 5.53 5.36
CA ASN A 90 -9.34 5.07 6.67
C ASN A 90 -10.60 4.19 6.58
N GLN A 91 -11.55 4.55 5.71
CA GLN A 91 -12.86 3.90 5.64
C GLN A 91 -12.82 2.51 4.97
N SER A 92 -11.92 2.33 3.99
CA SER A 92 -11.86 1.13 3.15
C SER A 92 -10.42 0.76 2.73
N PRO A 93 -9.49 0.56 3.68
CA PRO A 93 -8.06 0.42 3.37
C PRO A 93 -7.73 -0.76 2.43
N GLN A 94 -8.50 -1.84 2.44
CA GLN A 94 -8.29 -3.03 1.58
C GLN A 94 -9.25 -3.09 0.37
N GLU A 95 -10.05 -2.06 0.13
CA GLU A 95 -10.90 -2.03 -1.07
C GLU A 95 -10.78 -0.72 -1.81
N LYS A 96 -11.47 0.34 -1.38
CA LYS A 96 -11.48 1.61 -2.11
C LYS A 96 -10.24 2.47 -1.82
N GLY A 97 -9.54 2.21 -0.72
CA GLY A 97 -8.33 2.90 -0.28
C GLY A 97 -7.03 2.34 -0.86
N TRP A 98 -7.09 1.60 -1.97
CA TRP A 98 -5.89 1.24 -2.71
C TRP A 98 -5.18 2.51 -3.21
N LEU A 99 -3.86 2.46 -3.37
CA LEU A 99 -3.03 3.63 -3.69
C LEU A 99 -2.58 3.57 -5.15
N ILE A 100 -1.89 2.49 -5.52
CA ILE A 100 -1.35 2.29 -6.88
C ILE A 100 -1.60 0.86 -7.36
N LYS A 101 -1.56 0.68 -8.68
CA LYS A 101 -1.42 -0.63 -9.31
C LYS A 101 -0.11 -0.70 -10.07
N LEU A 102 0.61 -1.79 -9.86
CA LEU A 102 1.93 -2.06 -10.40
C LEU A 102 1.87 -3.26 -11.33
N GLU A 103 2.43 -3.15 -12.53
CA GLU A 103 2.81 -4.29 -13.34
C GLU A 103 4.21 -4.74 -12.88
N LEU A 104 4.28 -5.92 -12.25
CA LEU A 104 5.52 -6.40 -11.63
C LEU A 104 6.60 -6.69 -12.68
N SER A 105 7.82 -6.22 -12.41
CA SER A 105 9.02 -6.59 -13.17
C SER A 105 9.73 -7.82 -12.61
N ASP A 106 9.59 -8.09 -11.31
CA ASP A 106 10.12 -9.27 -10.62
C ASP A 106 9.13 -9.79 -9.57
N LYS A 107 8.58 -10.98 -9.79
CA LYS A 107 7.63 -11.61 -8.85
C LYS A 107 8.30 -12.26 -7.66
N SER A 108 9.61 -12.57 -7.76
CA SER A 108 10.32 -13.25 -6.68
C SER A 108 10.47 -12.37 -5.44
N GLU A 109 10.39 -11.05 -5.60
CA GLU A 109 10.39 -10.10 -4.49
C GLU A 109 9.21 -10.32 -3.53
N LEU A 110 8.07 -10.86 -4.02
CA LEU A 110 6.91 -11.20 -3.19
C LEU A 110 7.17 -12.33 -2.19
N ASP A 111 8.20 -13.16 -2.43
CA ASP A 111 8.58 -14.26 -1.54
C ASP A 111 9.19 -13.74 -0.23
N SER A 112 9.73 -12.53 -0.24
CA SER A 112 10.28 -11.86 0.95
C SER A 112 9.23 -11.18 1.84
N LEU A 113 7.99 -11.05 1.35
CA LEU A 113 6.92 -10.36 2.04
C LEU A 113 6.14 -11.32 2.95
N MET A 114 5.64 -10.77 4.06
CA MET A 114 4.86 -11.51 5.04
C MET A 114 3.50 -11.93 4.48
N SER A 115 3.10 -13.16 4.75
CA SER A 115 1.71 -13.58 4.67
C SER A 115 0.86 -12.85 5.72
N TYR A 116 -0.46 -12.96 5.60
CA TYR A 116 -1.38 -12.39 6.59
C TYR A 116 -1.13 -12.90 8.03
N ASP A 117 -0.87 -14.20 8.20
CA ASP A 117 -0.63 -14.79 9.53
C ASP A 117 0.72 -14.34 10.12
N GLU A 118 1.76 -14.23 9.28
CA GLU A 118 3.05 -13.66 9.68
C GLU A 118 2.90 -12.20 10.07
N TYR A 119 2.16 -11.40 9.30
CA TYR A 119 1.90 -10.00 9.60
C TYR A 119 1.14 -9.83 10.93
N LYS A 120 0.13 -10.66 11.18
CA LYS A 120 -0.56 -10.66 12.49
C LYS A 120 0.38 -10.97 13.65
N THR A 121 1.22 -11.98 13.49
CA THR A 121 2.22 -12.34 14.51
C THR A 121 3.20 -11.20 14.73
N PHE A 122 3.61 -10.51 13.66
CA PHE A 122 4.45 -9.32 13.74
C PHE A 122 3.76 -8.18 14.50
N LEU A 123 2.48 -7.92 14.25
CA LEU A 123 1.71 -6.90 14.98
C LEU A 123 1.63 -7.18 16.49
N ASP A 124 1.56 -8.45 16.91
CA ASP A 124 1.56 -8.82 18.33
C ASP A 124 2.90 -8.53 19.04
N THR A 125 3.95 -8.16 18.29
CA THR A 125 5.28 -7.80 18.83
C THR A 125 5.51 -6.29 18.98
N LEU A 126 4.58 -5.46 18.50
CA LEU A 126 4.63 -3.99 18.57
C LEU A 126 3.96 -3.47 19.86
#